data_AF-A0AAW9FJK0-F1
#
_entry.id   AF-A0AAW9FJK0-F1
#
_cell.length_a   1.000
_cell.length_b   1.000
_cell.length_c   1.000
_cell.angle_alpha   90.00
_cell.angle_beta   90.00
_cell.angle_gamma   90.00
#
_symmetry.space_group_name_H-M   'P 1'
#
loop_
_entity.id
_entity.type
_entity.pdbx_description
1 polymer ?
#
loop_
_entity_poly.entity_id
_entity_poly.type
_entity_poly.pdbx_seq_one_letter_code
_entity_poly.pdbx_strand_id
1 'polypeptide(L)'
;MNQLNRGMLVSALIWLSLSAPGLADDKSLNEFMIDQGCALGPSTMSAAIAAKIDPSTITKLIADALADSKTAKTGEWLVLSKDKCEIRPPRIHSEIAIDDPEVVHSTSVVDAFIKDGFPGCFLDASSLRHKLRMSRGWSADKATQEYLRFFSSGLITGDLAFFSPDPLQTPPGVMVLRGACASAGQIENVRKSHELLIGNFDALIRADAAGEATCESSGVPSWKFPEVSQRILGRKAPNAWMGYEITFIAMGAGWYEGQSATQKGRPRPPLCRYATD
;
A
#
# COMPACT_ATOMS: atom_id res chain seq x y z
N MET A 1 29.29 -30.84 72.45
CA MET A 1 28.66 -29.57 72.02
C MET A 1 28.71 -29.50 70.50
N ASN A 2 27.53 -29.53 69.90
CA ASN A 2 27.13 -29.45 68.49
C ASN A 2 28.14 -28.89 67.48
N GLN A 3 28.34 -29.60 66.37
CA GLN A 3 27.94 -29.18 65.00
C GLN A 3 28.03 -30.39 64.04
N LEU A 4 26.90 -30.84 63.51
CA LEU A 4 26.81 -31.78 62.37
C LEU A 4 26.21 -31.02 61.19
N ASN A 5 26.97 -31.02 60.10
CA ASN A 5 26.81 -30.16 58.94
C ASN A 5 25.55 -30.48 58.12
N ARG A 6 24.92 -29.39 57.66
CA ARG A 6 23.70 -29.31 56.86
C ARG A 6 23.85 -29.92 55.47
N GLY A 7 22.86 -30.69 55.05
CA GLY A 7 22.64 -31.04 53.64
C GLY A 7 22.19 -29.83 52.81
N MET A 8 22.78 -29.68 51.62
CA MET A 8 22.31 -28.77 50.58
C MET A 8 21.29 -29.47 49.70
N LEU A 9 20.03 -29.04 49.75
CA LEU A 9 19.03 -29.27 48.72
C LEU A 9 19.05 -28.06 47.79
N VAL A 10 19.45 -28.27 46.54
CA VAL A 10 19.39 -27.27 45.46
C VAL A 10 17.97 -27.31 44.88
N SER A 11 17.14 -26.33 45.23
CA SER A 11 15.86 -26.11 44.57
C SER A 11 16.07 -25.30 43.29
N ALA A 12 15.92 -25.95 42.13
CA ALA A 12 15.84 -25.28 40.84
C ALA A 12 14.46 -24.61 40.70
N LEU A 13 14.40 -23.28 40.74
CA LEU A 13 13.23 -22.51 40.34
C LEU A 13 13.19 -22.43 38.80
N ILE A 14 12.32 -23.23 38.19
CA ILE A 14 11.91 -23.08 36.79
C ILE A 14 11.00 -21.86 36.72
N TRP A 15 11.51 -20.76 36.17
CA TRP A 15 10.70 -19.61 35.81
C TRP A 15 9.86 -19.95 34.57
N LEU A 16 8.61 -20.33 34.77
CA LEU A 16 7.60 -20.36 33.72
C LEU A 16 7.25 -18.91 33.37
N SER A 17 7.93 -18.35 32.37
CA SER A 17 7.48 -17.13 31.69
C SER A 17 6.19 -17.44 30.95
N LEU A 18 5.04 -17.09 31.54
CA LEU A 18 3.79 -16.99 30.80
C LEU A 18 3.89 -15.81 29.84
N SER A 19 4.29 -16.09 28.61
CA SER A 19 4.07 -15.19 27.47
C SER A 19 2.57 -15.17 27.18
N ALA A 20 1.88 -14.06 27.45
CA ALA A 20 0.47 -13.90 27.12
C ALA A 20 0.29 -13.90 25.59
N PRO A 21 -0.33 -14.93 24.97
CA PRO A 21 -0.37 -15.04 23.50
C PRO A 21 -1.36 -14.07 22.83
N GLY A 22 -2.34 -13.53 23.57
CA GLY A 22 -3.52 -12.89 22.95
C GLY A 22 -3.30 -11.48 22.37
N LEU A 23 -2.41 -10.66 22.91
CA LEU A 23 -2.28 -9.26 22.47
C LEU A 23 -1.41 -9.09 21.21
N ALA A 24 -0.44 -9.98 21.01
CA ALA A 24 0.44 -9.96 19.85
C ALA A 24 -0.28 -10.49 18.59
N ASP A 25 -1.06 -11.56 18.76
CA ASP A 25 -1.82 -12.17 17.67
C ASP A 25 -2.88 -11.21 17.12
N ASP A 26 -3.64 -10.51 17.97
CA ASP A 26 -4.65 -9.53 17.54
C ASP A 26 -4.03 -8.35 16.77
N LYS A 27 -2.87 -7.86 17.22
CA LYS A 27 -2.16 -6.78 16.53
C LYS A 27 -1.66 -7.24 15.16
N SER A 28 -1.03 -8.42 15.07
CA SER A 28 -0.54 -8.96 13.80
C SER A 28 -1.67 -9.23 12.81
N LEU A 29 -2.83 -9.70 13.29
CA LEU A 29 -4.00 -9.93 12.46
C LEU A 29 -4.56 -8.61 11.92
N ASN A 30 -4.73 -7.60 12.78
CA ASN A 30 -5.22 -6.28 12.36
C ASN A 30 -4.30 -5.65 11.31
N GLU A 31 -2.99 -5.73 11.55
CA GLU A 31 -1.97 -5.27 10.64
C GLU A 31 -2.00 -6.02 9.29
N PHE A 32 -2.12 -7.35 9.33
CA PHE A 32 -2.32 -8.17 8.13
C PHE A 32 -3.58 -7.75 7.36
N MET A 33 -4.69 -7.53 8.06
CA MET A 33 -5.95 -7.12 7.43
C MET A 33 -5.87 -5.74 6.79
N ILE A 34 -5.14 -4.80 7.39
CA ILE A 34 -4.84 -3.50 6.77
C ILE A 34 -4.05 -3.69 5.47
N ASP A 35 -3.00 -4.52 5.50
CA ASP A 35 -2.20 -4.79 4.31
C ASP A 35 -3.00 -5.50 3.20
N GLN A 36 -4.03 -6.27 3.58
CA GLN A 36 -4.99 -6.86 2.65
C GLN A 36 -6.11 -5.91 2.20
N GLY A 37 -6.17 -4.67 2.68
CA GLY A 37 -7.24 -3.73 2.34
C GLY A 37 -8.59 -4.13 2.92
N CYS A 38 -8.58 -4.75 4.10
CA CYS A 38 -9.80 -5.19 4.79
C CYS A 38 -10.68 -6.15 3.96
N ALA A 39 -10.07 -6.91 3.04
CA ALA A 39 -10.76 -7.85 2.17
C ALA A 39 -10.22 -9.27 2.37
N LEU A 40 -11.13 -10.25 2.37
CA LEU A 40 -10.87 -11.67 2.46
C LEU A 40 -11.33 -12.32 1.15
N GLY A 41 -10.52 -13.17 0.55
CA GLY A 41 -10.84 -13.85 -0.70
C GLY A 41 -9.90 -15.04 -0.97
N PRO A 42 -9.87 -15.55 -2.22
CA PRO A 42 -9.15 -16.78 -2.55
C PRO A 42 -7.66 -16.78 -2.17
N SER A 43 -6.98 -15.64 -2.31
CA SER A 43 -5.56 -15.49 -2.00
C SER A 43 -5.25 -15.18 -0.53
N THR A 44 -6.26 -14.95 0.32
CA THR A 44 -6.04 -14.55 1.71
C THR A 44 -5.37 -15.63 2.54
N MET A 45 -5.74 -16.90 2.37
CA MET A 45 -5.16 -17.98 3.17
C MET A 45 -3.67 -18.17 2.91
N SER A 46 -3.24 -18.14 1.63
CA SER A 46 -1.83 -18.23 1.28
C SER A 46 -1.04 -17.01 1.74
N ALA A 47 -1.61 -15.81 1.64
CA ALA A 47 -1.02 -14.59 2.17
C ALA A 47 -0.85 -14.62 3.69
N ALA A 48 -1.85 -15.13 4.42
CA ALA A 48 -1.81 -15.29 5.87
C ALA A 48 -0.71 -16.25 6.32
N ILE A 49 -0.57 -17.40 5.64
CA ILE A 49 0.51 -18.36 5.91
C ILE A 49 1.89 -17.71 5.69
N ALA A 50 2.06 -16.96 4.59
CA ALA A 50 3.31 -16.25 4.32
C ALA A 50 3.61 -15.18 5.38
N ALA A 51 2.57 -14.54 5.92
CA ALA A 51 2.65 -13.60 7.04
C ALA A 51 2.74 -14.27 8.42
N LYS A 52 2.77 -15.61 8.49
CA LYS A 52 2.81 -16.42 9.72
C LYS A 52 1.59 -16.21 10.64
N ILE A 53 0.45 -15.87 10.06
CA ILE A 53 -0.85 -15.84 10.76
C ILE A 53 -1.41 -17.26 10.82
N ASP A 54 -1.94 -17.67 11.98
CA ASP A 54 -2.57 -18.99 12.14
C ASP A 54 -3.77 -19.14 11.18
N PRO A 55 -3.80 -20.17 10.31
CA PRO A 55 -4.94 -20.48 9.46
C PRO A 55 -6.28 -20.59 10.20
N SER A 56 -6.27 -21.03 11.47
CA SER A 56 -7.48 -21.14 12.29
C SER A 56 -8.11 -19.76 12.57
N THR A 57 -7.28 -18.74 12.78
CA THR A 57 -7.70 -17.34 12.98
C THR A 57 -8.35 -16.78 11.72
N ILE A 58 -7.78 -17.05 10.54
CA ILE A 58 -8.38 -16.61 9.26
C ILE A 58 -9.72 -17.32 9.01
N THR A 59 -9.80 -18.62 9.28
CA THR A 59 -11.04 -19.38 9.13
C THR A 59 -12.15 -18.81 10.02
N LYS A 60 -11.83 -18.47 11.27
CA LYS A 60 -12.77 -17.81 12.18
C LYS A 60 -13.18 -16.44 11.66
N LEU A 61 -12.23 -15.63 11.21
CA LEU A 61 -12.49 -14.29 10.67
C LEU A 61 -13.43 -14.34 9.44
N ILE A 62 -13.25 -15.32 8.55
CA ILE A 62 -14.15 -15.54 7.42
C ILE A 62 -15.56 -15.91 7.90
N ALA A 63 -15.69 -16.81 8.89
CA ALA A 63 -16.98 -17.19 9.45
C ALA A 63 -17.69 -15.99 10.10
N ASP A 64 -16.97 -15.20 10.89
CA ASP A 64 -17.49 -13.98 11.53
C ASP A 64 -17.91 -12.94 10.47
N ALA A 65 -17.12 -12.77 9.40
CA ALA A 65 -17.45 -11.86 8.30
C ALA A 65 -18.70 -12.29 7.51
N LEU A 66 -18.90 -13.60 7.29
CA LEU A 66 -20.10 -14.15 6.65
C LEU A 66 -21.36 -13.97 7.50
N ALA A 67 -21.22 -13.95 8.83
CA ALA A 67 -22.34 -13.71 9.75
C ALA A 67 -22.68 -12.23 9.91
N ASP A 68 -21.78 -11.32 9.52
CA ASP A 68 -21.99 -9.87 9.63
C ASP A 68 -22.72 -9.30 8.42
N SER A 69 -23.95 -8.83 8.64
CA SER A 69 -24.79 -8.17 7.64
C SER A 69 -24.19 -6.93 6.97
N LYS A 70 -23.15 -6.31 7.57
CA LYS A 70 -22.46 -5.14 7.01
C LYS A 70 -21.29 -5.51 6.10
N THR A 71 -20.85 -6.77 6.10
CA THR A 71 -19.79 -7.24 5.21
C THR A 71 -20.31 -7.25 3.78
N ALA A 72 -19.60 -6.58 2.88
CA ALA A 72 -19.95 -6.59 1.46
C ALA A 72 -19.39 -7.86 0.81
N LYS A 73 -20.28 -8.70 0.28
CA LYS A 73 -19.91 -9.87 -0.53
C LYS A 73 -19.88 -9.49 -2.01
N THR A 74 -18.79 -9.80 -2.70
CA THR A 74 -18.66 -9.58 -4.14
C THR A 74 -17.79 -10.66 -4.79
N GLY A 75 -18.37 -11.45 -5.69
CA GLY A 75 -17.74 -12.70 -6.15
C GLY A 75 -17.38 -13.62 -4.98
N GLU A 76 -16.14 -14.09 -4.94
CA GLU A 76 -15.57 -14.90 -3.85
C GLU A 76 -14.95 -14.07 -2.71
N TRP A 77 -15.15 -12.75 -2.73
CA TRP A 77 -14.56 -11.83 -1.77
C TRP A 77 -15.56 -11.33 -0.73
N LEU A 78 -15.06 -11.12 0.49
CA LEU A 78 -15.71 -10.46 1.60
C LEU A 78 -14.92 -9.19 1.92
N VAL A 79 -15.54 -8.02 1.76
CA VAL A 79 -14.96 -6.74 2.18
C VAL A 79 -15.59 -6.34 3.50
N LEU A 80 -14.77 -6.34 4.56
CA LEU A 80 -15.22 -5.99 5.90
C LEU A 80 -15.71 -4.54 5.93
N SER A 81 -16.71 -4.27 6.75
CA SER A 81 -17.21 -2.91 6.96
C SER A 81 -16.20 -2.04 7.70
N LYS A 82 -16.33 -0.71 7.58
CA LYS A 82 -15.41 0.26 8.19
C LYS A 82 -15.28 0.10 9.71
N ASP A 83 -16.38 -0.24 10.39
CA ASP A 83 -16.41 -0.45 11.85
C ASP A 83 -15.66 -1.72 12.30
N LYS A 84 -15.42 -2.66 11.38
CA LYS A 84 -14.61 -3.85 11.63
C LYS A 84 -13.17 -3.68 11.19
N CYS A 85 -12.96 -3.02 10.06
CA CYS A 85 -11.63 -2.75 9.52
C CYS A 85 -11.67 -1.49 8.64
N GLU A 86 -10.91 -0.48 9.07
CA GLU A 86 -10.68 0.74 8.29
C GLU A 86 -9.54 0.49 7.30
N ILE A 87 -9.79 0.74 6.00
CA ILE A 87 -8.75 0.58 4.99
C ILE A 87 -7.75 1.72 5.14
N ARG A 88 -6.52 1.38 5.52
CA ARG A 88 -5.42 2.34 5.63
C ARG A 88 -4.43 2.15 4.49
N PRO A 89 -3.59 3.16 4.20
CA PRO A 89 -2.45 2.95 3.34
C PRO A 89 -1.64 1.73 3.83
N PRO A 90 -1.44 0.71 2.99
CA PRO A 90 -0.83 -0.55 3.38
C PRO A 90 0.66 -0.37 3.68
N ARG A 91 1.23 -1.25 4.50
CA ARG A 91 2.67 -1.20 4.79
C ARG A 91 3.41 -1.90 3.66
N ILE A 92 4.15 -1.11 2.88
CA ILE A 92 4.89 -1.59 1.72
C ILE A 92 6.38 -1.37 1.97
N HIS A 93 7.11 -2.47 1.98
CA HIS A 93 8.57 -2.47 2.05
C HIS A 93 9.14 -2.67 0.65
N SER A 94 10.18 -1.92 0.30
CA SER A 94 10.97 -2.12 -0.91
C SER A 94 12.44 -2.33 -0.57
N GLU A 95 13.12 -3.11 -1.39
CA GLU A 95 14.59 -3.21 -1.41
C GLU A 95 15.24 -1.96 -2.04
N ILE A 96 14.48 -1.06 -2.66
CA ILE A 96 14.97 0.21 -3.22
C ILE A 96 14.72 1.33 -2.20
N ALA A 97 15.76 2.09 -1.90
CA ALA A 97 15.71 3.30 -1.09
C ALA A 97 15.81 4.55 -1.97
N ILE A 98 15.28 5.68 -1.49
CA ILE A 98 15.24 6.93 -2.26
C ILE A 98 16.63 7.55 -2.51
N ASP A 99 17.59 7.21 -1.66
CA ASP A 99 18.98 7.64 -1.72
C ASP A 99 19.90 6.60 -2.40
N ASP A 100 19.35 5.51 -2.91
CA ASP A 100 20.12 4.54 -3.68
C ASP A 100 20.78 5.21 -4.90
N PRO A 101 22.02 4.84 -5.26
CA PRO A 101 22.72 5.41 -6.41
C PRO A 101 21.92 5.31 -7.71
N GLU A 102 21.20 4.20 -7.92
CA GLU A 102 20.35 4.03 -9.11
C GLU A 102 19.21 5.05 -9.17
N VAL A 103 18.62 5.40 -8.02
CA VAL A 103 17.54 6.39 -7.90
C VAL A 103 18.09 7.79 -8.12
N VAL A 104 19.18 8.14 -7.42
CA VAL A 104 19.84 9.45 -7.57
C VAL A 104 20.26 9.70 -9.03
N HIS A 105 20.91 8.73 -9.67
CA HIS A 105 21.32 8.86 -11.07
C HIS A 105 20.17 8.86 -12.08
N SER A 106 18.97 8.43 -11.68
CA SER A 106 17.77 8.45 -12.52
C SER A 106 16.81 9.59 -12.16
N THR A 107 17.23 10.49 -11.27
CA THR A 107 16.48 11.69 -10.89
C THR A 107 17.01 12.89 -11.66
N SER A 108 16.11 13.65 -12.29
CA SER A 108 16.49 14.89 -12.96
C SER A 108 16.93 15.98 -11.99
N VAL A 109 17.72 16.94 -12.48
CA VAL A 109 17.93 18.21 -11.77
C VAL A 109 16.65 19.03 -11.70
N VAL A 110 16.59 19.99 -10.76
CA VAL A 110 15.37 20.77 -10.40
C VAL A 110 14.76 21.55 -11.57
N ASP A 111 15.57 22.03 -12.51
CA ASP A 111 15.17 22.90 -13.61
C ASP A 111 15.01 22.18 -14.95
N ALA A 112 15.21 20.85 -14.99
CA ALA A 112 15.21 20.06 -16.22
C ALA A 112 13.93 20.24 -17.06
N PHE A 113 12.76 20.39 -16.40
CA PHE A 113 11.45 20.52 -17.03
C PHE A 113 10.77 21.86 -16.74
N ILE A 114 11.54 22.89 -16.33
CA ILE A 114 10.95 24.20 -15.97
C ILE A 114 10.25 24.87 -17.16
N LYS A 115 10.77 24.67 -18.39
CA LYS A 115 10.18 25.21 -19.63
C LYS A 115 8.83 24.58 -19.97
N ASP A 116 8.60 23.36 -19.49
CA ASP A 116 7.35 22.62 -19.68
C ASP A 116 6.35 22.88 -18.53
N GLY A 117 6.68 23.81 -17.62
CA GLY A 117 5.85 24.16 -16.47
C GLY A 117 6.02 23.23 -15.27
N PHE A 118 7.06 22.39 -15.25
CA PHE A 118 7.32 21.40 -14.21
C PHE A 118 8.65 21.66 -13.49
N PRO A 119 8.77 22.71 -12.67
CA PRO A 119 9.90 22.87 -11.77
C PRO A 119 9.90 21.76 -10.69
N GLY A 120 11.00 21.03 -10.57
CA GLY A 120 11.15 19.91 -9.64
C GLY A 120 12.12 18.85 -10.14
N CYS A 121 12.36 17.84 -9.30
CA CYS A 121 13.16 16.67 -9.65
C CYS A 121 12.24 15.50 -9.99
N PHE A 122 12.44 14.86 -11.13
CA PHE A 122 11.58 13.80 -11.62
C PHE A 122 12.38 12.52 -11.88
N LEU A 123 11.85 11.39 -11.43
CA LEU A 123 12.40 10.06 -11.68
C LEU A 123 12.04 9.60 -13.09
N ASP A 124 13.06 9.19 -13.84
CA ASP A 124 12.89 8.36 -15.02
C ASP A 124 12.72 6.89 -14.60
N ALA A 125 11.48 6.44 -14.56
CA ALA A 125 11.10 5.09 -14.18
C ALA A 125 11.69 4.00 -15.10
N SER A 126 11.88 4.30 -16.39
CA SER A 126 12.43 3.33 -17.35
C SER A 126 13.94 3.19 -17.14
N SER A 127 14.64 4.30 -16.98
CA SER A 127 16.06 4.33 -16.65
C SER A 127 16.34 3.66 -15.31
N LEU A 128 15.55 3.97 -14.27
CA LEU A 128 15.68 3.33 -12.94
C LEU A 128 15.52 1.81 -13.03
N ARG A 129 14.44 1.30 -13.64
CA ARG A 129 14.22 -0.15 -13.78
C ARG A 129 15.31 -0.83 -14.59
N HIS A 130 15.83 -0.18 -15.63
CA HIS A 130 16.95 -0.72 -16.39
C HIS A 130 18.21 -0.83 -15.53
N LYS A 131 18.57 0.24 -14.80
CA LYS A 131 19.75 0.24 -13.92
C LYS A 131 19.65 -0.81 -12.82
N LEU A 132 18.52 -0.92 -12.13
CA LEU A 132 18.31 -1.92 -11.08
C LEU A 132 18.53 -3.36 -11.56
N ARG A 133 18.08 -3.68 -12.79
CA ARG A 133 18.34 -5.00 -13.38
C ARG A 133 19.84 -5.24 -13.59
N MET A 134 20.55 -4.24 -14.08
CA MET A 134 21.98 -4.34 -14.38
C MET A 134 22.85 -4.34 -13.11
N SER A 135 22.55 -3.48 -12.13
CA SER A 135 23.34 -3.33 -10.90
C SER A 135 23.07 -4.43 -9.88
N ARG A 136 21.80 -4.88 -9.75
CA ARG A 136 21.39 -5.85 -8.72
C ARG A 136 21.17 -7.26 -9.25
N GLY A 137 21.32 -7.48 -10.56
CA GLY A 137 21.10 -8.79 -11.20
C GLY A 137 19.65 -9.28 -11.11
N TRP A 138 18.69 -8.38 -10.89
CA TRP A 138 17.28 -8.74 -10.73
C TRP A 138 16.66 -9.17 -12.06
N SER A 139 15.75 -10.15 -11.99
CA SER A 139 14.86 -10.48 -13.10
C SER A 139 13.95 -9.28 -13.43
N ALA A 140 13.35 -9.27 -14.62
CA ALA A 140 12.41 -8.23 -15.01
C ALA A 140 11.20 -8.15 -14.04
N ASP A 141 10.71 -9.29 -13.58
CA ASP A 141 9.60 -9.38 -12.63
C ASP A 141 9.98 -8.79 -11.27
N LYS A 142 11.14 -9.20 -10.70
CA LYS A 142 11.61 -8.64 -9.43
C LYS A 142 11.84 -7.13 -9.53
N ALA A 143 12.48 -6.66 -10.60
CA ALA A 143 12.70 -5.22 -10.79
C ALA A 143 11.40 -4.42 -10.95
N THR A 144 10.38 -4.99 -11.61
CA THR A 144 9.07 -4.35 -11.73
C THR A 144 8.34 -4.32 -10.39
N GLN A 145 8.32 -5.45 -9.67
CA GLN A 145 7.68 -5.53 -8.37
C GLN A 145 8.34 -4.60 -7.34
N GLU A 146 9.67 -4.56 -7.30
CA GLU A 146 10.39 -3.65 -6.40
C GLU A 146 10.20 -2.18 -6.78
N TYR A 147 10.18 -1.84 -8.08
CA TYR A 147 9.82 -0.48 -8.49
C TYR A 147 8.42 -0.06 -8.03
N LEU A 148 7.43 -0.95 -8.15
CA LEU A 148 6.07 -0.68 -7.68
C LEU A 148 6.03 -0.52 -6.15
N ARG A 149 6.75 -1.37 -5.41
CA ARG A 149 6.87 -1.25 -3.95
C ARG A 149 7.53 0.06 -3.53
N PHE A 150 8.63 0.43 -4.18
CA PHE A 150 9.35 1.68 -3.96
C PHE A 150 8.45 2.89 -4.20
N PHE A 151 7.83 2.94 -5.38
CA PHE A 151 6.97 4.07 -5.74
C PHE A 151 5.79 4.18 -4.78
N SER A 152 5.13 3.06 -4.47
CA SER A 152 4.03 3.02 -3.51
C SER A 152 4.43 3.46 -2.11
N SER A 153 5.54 2.95 -1.59
CA SER A 153 6.04 3.33 -0.27
C SER A 153 6.40 4.81 -0.22
N GLY A 154 7.00 5.35 -1.28
CA GLY A 154 7.27 6.78 -1.43
C GLY A 154 6.00 7.64 -1.48
N LEU A 155 4.96 7.19 -2.18
CA LEU A 155 3.65 7.87 -2.19
C LEU A 155 3.01 7.88 -0.79
N ILE A 156 3.08 6.76 -0.07
CA ILE A 156 2.51 6.66 1.28
C ILE A 156 3.25 7.56 2.26
N THR A 157 4.58 7.58 2.20
CA THR A 157 5.42 8.38 3.11
C THR A 157 5.48 9.87 2.76
N GLY A 158 5.08 10.24 1.54
CA GLY A 158 5.16 11.62 1.05
C GLY A 158 6.55 11.99 0.51
N ASP A 159 7.37 10.99 0.24
CA ASP A 159 8.71 11.13 -0.33
C ASP A 159 8.68 11.23 -1.86
N LEU A 160 7.62 10.69 -2.47
CA LEU A 160 7.35 10.72 -3.89
C LEU A 160 5.93 11.24 -4.16
N ALA A 161 5.72 11.86 -5.31
CA ALA A 161 4.39 12.24 -5.80
C ALA A 161 4.28 12.14 -7.33
N PHE A 162 3.10 11.85 -7.83
CA PHE A 162 2.77 12.01 -9.24
C PHE A 162 1.71 13.10 -9.36
N PHE A 163 2.18 14.34 -9.54
CA PHE A 163 1.36 15.53 -9.31
C PHE A 163 1.26 16.42 -10.55
N SER A 164 0.01 16.74 -10.90
CA SER A 164 -0.33 17.89 -11.74
C SER A 164 -1.72 18.39 -11.33
N PRO A 165 -1.96 19.71 -11.31
CA PRO A 165 -3.30 20.25 -11.08
C PRO A 165 -4.23 20.13 -12.30
N ASP A 166 -3.66 19.80 -13.47
CA ASP A 166 -4.37 19.66 -14.73
C ASP A 166 -4.44 18.18 -15.15
N PRO A 167 -5.65 17.59 -15.27
CA PRO A 167 -5.81 16.21 -15.74
C PRO A 167 -5.36 16.00 -17.19
N LEU A 168 -5.21 17.07 -17.98
CA LEU A 168 -4.71 17.00 -19.36
C LEU A 168 -3.20 17.14 -19.46
N GLN A 169 -2.52 17.46 -18.35
CA GLN A 169 -1.08 17.64 -18.29
C GLN A 169 -0.45 16.50 -17.50
N THR A 170 0.09 15.51 -18.21
CA THR A 170 0.82 14.39 -17.61
C THR A 170 2.16 14.88 -17.04
N PRO A 171 2.45 14.64 -15.76
CA PRO A 171 3.76 14.92 -15.17
C PRO A 171 4.90 14.23 -15.95
N PRO A 172 6.11 14.84 -16.06
CA PRO A 172 7.26 14.23 -16.75
C PRO A 172 7.70 12.89 -16.14
N GLY A 173 7.42 12.69 -14.86
CA GLY A 173 7.76 11.49 -14.11
C GLY A 173 7.26 11.59 -12.67
N VAL A 174 7.78 10.73 -11.80
CA VAL A 174 7.49 10.76 -10.36
C VAL A 174 8.37 11.83 -9.70
N MET A 175 7.76 12.81 -9.04
CA MET A 175 8.46 13.85 -8.30
C MET A 175 9.17 13.27 -7.08
N VAL A 176 10.43 13.66 -6.88
CA VAL A 176 11.21 13.39 -5.65
C VAL A 176 11.04 14.56 -4.69
N LEU A 177 10.63 14.30 -3.45
CA LEU A 177 10.27 15.32 -2.46
C LEU A 177 11.29 15.40 -1.30
N ARG A 178 12.56 15.12 -1.59
CA ARG A 178 13.67 15.17 -0.62
C ARG A 178 14.71 16.24 -1.00
N GLY A 179 15.47 16.70 -0.01
CA GLY A 179 16.58 17.65 -0.21
C GLY A 179 16.15 18.91 -0.96
N ALA A 180 16.95 19.32 -1.95
CA ALA A 180 16.67 20.50 -2.78
C ALA A 180 15.36 20.39 -3.58
N CYS A 181 14.90 19.17 -3.88
CA CYS A 181 13.67 18.93 -4.63
C CYS A 181 12.40 19.19 -3.79
N ALA A 182 12.52 19.14 -2.46
CA ALA A 182 11.42 19.30 -1.51
C ALA A 182 10.90 20.75 -1.36
N SER A 183 11.40 21.70 -2.15
CA SER A 183 11.01 23.12 -2.09
C SER A 183 10.74 23.70 -3.48
N ALA A 184 10.75 22.88 -4.52
CA ALA A 184 10.56 23.32 -5.90
C ALA A 184 9.06 23.33 -6.27
N GLY A 185 8.69 24.28 -7.13
CA GLY A 185 7.41 24.27 -7.82
C GLY A 185 6.19 24.35 -6.90
N GLN A 186 5.24 23.44 -7.11
CA GLN A 186 3.93 23.44 -6.45
C GLN A 186 3.91 22.63 -5.15
N ILE A 187 5.01 22.64 -4.38
CA ILE A 187 5.19 21.73 -3.24
C ILE A 187 4.07 21.79 -2.19
N GLU A 188 3.50 22.98 -1.94
CA GLU A 188 2.38 23.13 -0.99
C GLU A 188 1.11 22.39 -1.47
N ASN A 189 0.84 22.41 -2.77
CA ASN A 189 -0.27 21.65 -3.35
C ASN A 189 0.01 20.15 -3.31
N VAL A 190 1.26 19.73 -3.50
CA VAL A 190 1.68 18.34 -3.38
C VAL A 190 1.45 17.84 -1.96
N ARG A 191 1.95 18.55 -0.95
CA ARG A 191 1.75 18.22 0.49
C ARG A 191 0.28 18.15 0.86
N LYS A 192 -0.50 19.16 0.48
CA LYS A 192 -1.95 19.18 0.71
C LYS A 192 -2.67 18.01 0.04
N SER A 193 -2.22 17.59 -1.15
CA SER A 193 -2.80 16.44 -1.85
C SER A 193 -2.47 15.13 -1.14
N HIS A 194 -1.23 14.98 -0.66
CA HIS A 194 -0.79 13.83 0.13
C HIS A 194 -1.58 13.70 1.44
N GLU A 195 -1.73 14.78 2.20
CA GLU A 195 -2.55 14.80 3.42
C GLU A 195 -3.99 14.38 3.15
N LEU A 196 -4.59 14.86 2.05
CA LEU A 196 -5.94 14.49 1.65
C LEU A 196 -6.04 13.00 1.27
N LEU A 197 -5.07 12.48 0.51
CA LEU A 197 -5.02 11.08 0.11
C LEU A 197 -4.92 10.18 1.34
N ILE A 198 -3.93 10.42 2.21
CA ILE A 198 -3.67 9.58 3.38
C ILE A 198 -4.81 9.67 4.40
N GLY A 199 -5.29 10.88 4.69
CA GLY A 199 -6.36 11.11 5.67
C GLY A 199 -7.73 10.58 5.25
N ASN A 200 -7.96 10.32 3.96
CA ASN A 200 -9.25 9.86 3.43
C ASN A 200 -9.17 8.54 2.66
N PHE A 201 -8.08 7.79 2.79
CA PHE A 201 -7.79 6.61 1.97
C PHE A 201 -8.93 5.58 1.96
N ASP A 202 -9.47 5.23 3.13
CA ASP A 202 -10.62 4.33 3.28
C ASP A 202 -11.85 4.81 2.50
N ALA A 203 -12.22 6.07 2.70
CA ALA A 203 -13.39 6.67 2.10
C ALA A 203 -13.26 6.76 0.58
N LEU A 204 -12.06 7.09 0.07
CA LEU A 204 -11.77 7.16 -1.36
C LEU A 204 -11.91 5.78 -2.03
N ILE A 205 -11.31 4.73 -1.45
CA ILE A 205 -11.38 3.38 -2.01
C ILE A 205 -12.81 2.84 -1.99
N ARG A 206 -13.48 2.90 -0.84
CA ARG A 206 -14.84 2.35 -0.71
C ARG A 206 -15.84 3.09 -1.59
N ALA A 207 -15.73 4.41 -1.70
CA ALA A 207 -16.64 5.20 -2.52
C ALA A 207 -16.44 4.96 -4.02
N ASP A 208 -15.20 4.77 -4.46
CA ASP A 208 -14.90 4.45 -5.85
C ASP A 208 -15.37 3.03 -6.22
N ALA A 209 -15.08 2.06 -5.36
CA ALA A 209 -15.50 0.67 -5.53
C ALA A 209 -17.02 0.47 -5.50
N ALA A 210 -17.73 1.23 -4.66
CA ALA A 210 -19.19 1.27 -4.66
C ALA A 210 -19.79 1.85 -5.95
N GLY A 211 -18.99 2.64 -6.69
CA GLY A 211 -19.33 3.22 -7.98
C GLY A 211 -19.15 2.23 -9.13
N GLU A 212 -18.33 2.61 -10.11
CA GLU A 212 -18.19 1.89 -11.38
C GLU A 212 -16.93 1.04 -11.48
N ALA A 213 -16.10 0.98 -10.44
CA ALA A 213 -14.89 0.17 -10.47
C ALA A 213 -15.24 -1.34 -10.46
N THR A 214 -15.17 -1.99 -11.62
CA THR A 214 -15.41 -3.43 -11.75
C THR A 214 -14.10 -4.20 -11.81
N CYS A 215 -14.07 -5.41 -11.25
CA CYS A 215 -12.85 -6.23 -11.23
C CYS A 215 -12.46 -6.76 -12.62
N GLU A 216 -13.39 -6.72 -13.58
CA GLU A 216 -13.13 -7.06 -14.98
C GLU A 216 -12.60 -5.88 -15.81
N SER A 217 -12.67 -4.66 -15.26
CA SER A 217 -12.09 -3.50 -15.92
C SER A 217 -10.58 -3.43 -15.67
N SER A 218 -9.83 -2.96 -16.66
CA SER A 218 -8.38 -2.73 -16.53
C SER A 218 -8.05 -1.40 -15.84
N GLY A 219 -9.05 -0.58 -15.51
CA GLY A 219 -8.91 0.78 -14.97
C GLY A 219 -9.60 0.94 -13.63
N VAL A 220 -8.84 0.70 -12.54
CA VAL A 220 -9.21 1.13 -11.19
C VAL A 220 -8.10 2.00 -10.60
N PRO A 221 -8.41 3.09 -9.86
CA PRO A 221 -9.74 3.64 -9.58
C PRO A 221 -10.54 3.99 -10.83
N SER A 222 -11.87 4.08 -10.69
CA SER A 222 -12.78 4.28 -11.81
C SER A 222 -12.51 5.60 -12.55
N TRP A 223 -12.99 5.71 -13.79
CA TRP A 223 -12.88 6.96 -14.55
C TRP A 223 -13.61 8.15 -13.87
N LYS A 224 -14.52 7.87 -12.92
CA LYS A 224 -15.23 8.87 -12.10
C LYS A 224 -14.51 9.23 -10.80
N PHE A 225 -13.26 8.77 -10.62
CA PHE A 225 -12.52 9.03 -9.40
C PHE A 225 -12.38 10.52 -9.06
N PRO A 226 -12.22 11.46 -10.02
CA PRO A 226 -12.24 12.90 -9.71
C PRO A 226 -13.55 13.35 -9.03
N GLU A 227 -14.71 12.90 -9.51
CA GLU A 227 -16.01 13.23 -8.93
C GLU A 227 -16.22 12.56 -7.57
N VAL A 228 -15.78 11.31 -7.44
CA VAL A 228 -15.81 10.56 -6.17
C VAL A 228 -14.95 11.28 -5.13
N SER A 229 -13.70 11.59 -5.46
CA SER A 229 -12.78 12.27 -4.55
C SER A 229 -13.30 13.65 -4.16
N GLN A 230 -13.83 14.44 -5.09
CA GLN A 230 -14.41 15.74 -4.75
C GLN A 230 -15.58 15.62 -3.76
N ARG A 231 -16.44 14.61 -3.93
CA ARG A 231 -17.56 14.36 -3.00
C ARG A 231 -17.08 13.98 -1.62
N ILE A 232 -16.08 13.10 -1.52
CA ILE A 232 -15.52 12.64 -0.25
C ILE A 232 -14.77 13.75 0.48
N LEU A 233 -13.97 14.53 -0.27
CA LEU A 233 -13.14 15.59 0.30
C LEU A 233 -13.92 16.90 0.53
N GLY A 234 -15.14 17.02 0.00
CA GLY A 234 -15.95 18.25 0.00
C GLY A 234 -15.34 19.38 -0.85
N ARG A 235 -14.24 19.11 -1.57
CA ARG A 235 -13.50 20.06 -2.40
C ARG A 235 -12.72 19.33 -3.47
N LYS A 236 -12.41 20.00 -4.58
CA LYS A 236 -11.51 19.46 -5.60
C LYS A 236 -10.12 19.25 -4.99
N ALA A 237 -9.56 18.05 -5.13
CA ALA A 237 -8.19 17.77 -4.74
C ALA A 237 -7.21 18.59 -5.61
N PRO A 238 -6.12 19.15 -5.05
CA PRO A 238 -5.14 19.85 -5.87
C PRO A 238 -4.48 18.95 -6.91
N ASN A 239 -4.25 17.67 -6.59
CA ASN A 239 -3.75 16.68 -7.54
C ASN A 239 -4.88 16.10 -8.40
N ALA A 240 -4.90 16.41 -9.70
CA ALA A 240 -5.83 15.80 -10.64
C ALA A 240 -5.53 14.30 -10.88
N TRP A 241 -4.31 13.85 -10.55
CA TRP A 241 -3.83 12.49 -10.76
C TRP A 241 -3.87 11.62 -9.50
N MET A 242 -4.58 12.02 -8.45
CA MET A 242 -4.69 11.27 -7.19
C MET A 242 -5.15 9.81 -7.38
N GLY A 243 -6.05 9.56 -8.34
CA GLY A 243 -6.48 8.19 -8.66
C GLY A 243 -5.33 7.33 -9.18
N TYR A 244 -4.42 7.90 -9.95
CA TYR A 244 -3.21 7.23 -10.42
C TYR A 244 -2.29 6.84 -9.26
N GLU A 245 -2.10 7.73 -8.28
CA GLU A 245 -1.31 7.43 -7.08
C GLU A 245 -1.92 6.25 -6.29
N ILE A 246 -3.25 6.22 -6.13
CA ILE A 246 -3.95 5.10 -5.48
C ILE A 246 -3.78 3.79 -6.26
N THR A 247 -3.86 3.83 -7.60
CA THR A 247 -3.57 2.64 -8.44
C THR A 247 -2.20 2.06 -8.09
N PHE A 248 -1.16 2.90 -8.03
CA PHE A 248 0.18 2.42 -7.75
C PHE A 248 0.33 1.89 -6.34
N ILE A 249 -0.20 2.61 -5.33
CA ILE A 249 -0.22 2.13 -3.95
C ILE A 249 -0.83 0.72 -3.87
N ALA A 250 -1.97 0.52 -4.53
CA ALA A 250 -2.65 -0.76 -4.54
C ALA A 250 -1.87 -1.85 -5.31
N MET A 251 -1.20 -1.51 -6.41
CA MET A 251 -0.31 -2.41 -7.13
C MET A 251 0.89 -2.84 -6.25
N GLY A 252 1.57 -1.91 -5.59
CA GLY A 252 2.69 -2.22 -4.69
C GLY A 252 2.28 -3.02 -3.45
N ALA A 253 1.02 -2.87 -3.01
CA ALA A 253 0.42 -3.66 -1.94
C ALA A 253 0.01 -5.08 -2.36
N GLY A 254 0.09 -5.41 -3.65
CA GLY A 254 -0.36 -6.70 -4.17
C GLY A 254 -1.88 -6.85 -4.26
N TRP A 255 -2.62 -5.75 -4.38
CA TRP A 255 -4.07 -5.77 -4.62
C TRP A 255 -4.42 -5.93 -6.10
N TYR A 256 -3.42 -6.27 -6.91
CA TYR A 256 -3.57 -6.73 -8.29
C TYR A 256 -3.02 -8.15 -8.40
N GLU A 257 -3.90 -9.10 -8.70
CA GLU A 257 -3.55 -10.51 -8.81
C GLU A 257 -2.97 -10.82 -10.20
N GLY A 258 -1.93 -11.67 -10.25
CA GLY A 258 -1.29 -12.07 -11.51
C GLY A 258 -0.40 -11.00 -12.15
N GLN A 259 0.05 -10.01 -11.38
CA GLN A 259 0.97 -8.98 -11.85
C GLN A 259 2.38 -9.53 -12.12
N SER A 260 3.00 -9.09 -13.21
CA SER A 260 4.38 -9.39 -13.60
C SER A 260 5.01 -8.22 -14.38
N ALA A 261 6.21 -8.39 -14.92
CA ALA A 261 6.85 -7.38 -15.77
C ALA A 261 6.08 -7.08 -17.08
N THR A 262 5.25 -8.02 -17.55
CA THR A 262 4.51 -7.92 -18.82
C THR A 262 3.00 -7.92 -18.64
N GLN A 263 2.50 -8.23 -17.43
CA GLN A 263 1.09 -8.29 -17.11
C GLN A 263 0.80 -7.34 -15.95
N LYS A 264 -0.15 -6.41 -16.13
CA LYS A 264 -0.58 -5.49 -15.07
C LYS A 264 -1.19 -6.23 -13.86
N GLY A 265 -1.75 -7.40 -14.11
CA GLY A 265 -2.63 -8.13 -13.19
C GLY A 265 -4.07 -7.62 -13.25
N ARG A 266 -4.94 -8.25 -12.47
CA ARG A 266 -6.35 -7.86 -12.31
C ARG A 266 -6.57 -7.27 -10.92
N PRO A 267 -7.26 -6.13 -10.78
CA PRO A 267 -7.57 -5.61 -9.47
C PRO A 267 -8.48 -6.57 -8.71
N ARG A 268 -8.34 -6.59 -7.39
CA ARG A 268 -9.25 -7.30 -6.49
C ARG A 268 -9.97 -6.33 -5.55
N PRO A 269 -11.10 -6.75 -4.93
CA PRO A 269 -11.70 -6.03 -3.83
C PRO A 269 -10.64 -5.75 -2.73
N PRO A 270 -10.67 -4.58 -2.06
CA PRO A 270 -11.75 -3.59 -2.05
C PRO A 270 -11.70 -2.56 -3.19
N LEU A 271 -10.72 -2.61 -4.11
CA LEU A 271 -10.60 -1.61 -5.19
C LEU A 271 -11.73 -1.65 -6.21
N CYS A 272 -12.37 -2.81 -6.31
CA CYS A 272 -13.35 -3.11 -7.32
C CYS A 272 -14.42 -4.04 -6.74
N ARG A 273 -15.49 -4.19 -7.50
CA ARG A 273 -16.52 -5.20 -7.28
C ARG A 273 -16.71 -6.05 -8.52
N TYR A 274 -17.00 -7.32 -8.34
CA TYR A 274 -17.57 -8.14 -9.40
C TYR A 274 -19.02 -7.69 -9.64
N ALA A 275 -19.44 -7.72 -10.91
CA ALA A 275 -20.86 -7.59 -11.20
C ALA A 275 -21.59 -8.71 -10.45
N THR A 276 -22.59 -8.35 -9.65
CA THR A 276 -23.52 -9.34 -9.11
C THR A 276 -24.36 -9.82 -10.28
N ASP A 277 -24.40 -11.13 -10.50
CA ASP A 277 -25.48 -11.76 -11.27
C ASP A 277 -26.85 -11.45 -10.64
#